data_AF-A0A0N1H0W7-F1
#
_entry.id   AF-A0A0N1H0W7-F1
#
_cell.length_a   1.000
_cell.length_b   1.000
_cell.length_c   1.000
_cell.angle_alpha   90.00
_cell.angle_beta   90.00
_cell.angle_gamma   90.00
#
_symmetry.space_group_name_H-M   'P 1'
#
loop_
_entity.id
_entity.type
_entity.pdbx_description
1 polymer ?
#
loop_
_entity_poly.entity_id
_entity_poly.type
_entity_poly.pdbx_seq_one_letter_code
_entity_poly.pdbx_strand_id
1 'polypeptide(L)' 'MDQVNLRRKDTTKGPPLRILSLDGGGVRGYSMLIILQELMYRAYVETEGKPPKREEIPKPCEYFDLIAGTGTGGS' A
#
# COMPACT_ATOMS: atom_id res chain seq x y z
N MET A 1 24.66 14.46 15.18
CA MET A 1 23.58 14.54 14.19
C MET A 1 22.28 14.24 14.90
N ASP A 2 21.50 15.27 15.19
CA ASP A 2 20.19 15.14 15.82
C ASP A 2 19.24 14.39 14.90
N GLN A 3 18.87 13.17 15.29
CA GLN A 3 17.73 12.49 14.70
C GLN A 3 16.48 13.28 15.08
N VAL A 4 15.94 14.03 14.12
CA VAL A 4 14.62 14.66 14.24
C VAL A 4 13.60 13.54 14.42
N ASN A 5 13.32 13.19 15.68
CA ASN A 5 12.22 12.34 16.07
C ASN A 5 10.94 13.09 15.75
N LEU A 6 10.43 12.93 14.53
CA LEU A 6 9.12 13.42 14.12
C LEU A 6 8.05 12.56 14.80
N ARG A 7 7.96 12.63 16.14
CA ARG A 7 6.89 11.97 16.90
C ARG A 7 5.59 12.74 16.66
N ARG A 8 4.75 12.23 15.75
CA ARG A 8 3.37 12.67 15.57
C ARG A 8 2.59 12.44 16.87
N LYS A 9 1.82 13.44 17.28
CA LYS A 9 1.14 13.56 18.59
C LYS A 9 -0.12 12.67 18.73
N ASP A 10 -0.46 11.88 17.72
CA ASP A 10 -1.79 11.27 17.54
C ASP A 10 -1.79 9.73 17.60
N THR A 11 -0.74 9.04 17.13
CA THR A 11 -0.80 7.58 16.86
C THR A 11 -0.44 6.71 18.07
N THR A 12 -0.69 7.13 19.30
CA THR A 12 -0.31 6.35 20.51
C THR A 12 -1.29 5.22 20.87
N LYS A 13 -2.35 5.00 20.09
CA LYS A 13 -3.33 3.93 20.31
C LYS A 13 -3.73 3.29 18.97
N GLY A 14 -3.33 2.05 18.72
CA GLY A 14 -3.71 1.27 17.54
C GLY A 14 -2.54 0.63 16.79
N PRO A 15 -2.83 -0.23 15.78
CA PRO A 15 -1.80 -0.77 14.90
C PRO A 15 -1.13 0.34 14.08
N PRO A 16 0.11 0.12 13.58
CA PRO A 16 0.80 1.09 12.73
C PRO A 16 -0.02 1.44 11.47
N LEU A 17 0.01 2.72 11.07
CA LEU A 17 -0.65 3.18 9.85
C LEU A 17 0.07 2.62 8.61
N ARG A 18 -0.71 2.10 7.67
CA ARG A 18 -0.24 1.60 6.37
C ARG A 18 -0.62 2.60 5.28
N ILE A 19 0.37 3.23 4.69
CA ILE A 19 0.18 4.28 3.67
C ILE A 19 0.74 3.77 2.34
N LEU A 20 -0.07 3.89 1.29
CA LEU A 20 0.33 3.66 -0.09
C LEU A 20 0.44 4.99 -0.85
N SER A 21 1.58 5.25 -1.47
CA SER A 21 1.81 6.42 -2.33
C SER A 21 2.18 5.96 -3.73
N LEU A 22 1.49 6.49 -4.75
CA LEU A 22 1.65 6.13 -6.15
C LEU A 22 2.10 7.34 -6.98
N ASP A 23 3.31 7.30 -7.51
CA ASP A 23 3.88 8.42 -8.26
C ASP A 23 3.33 8.51 -9.69
N GLY A 24 3.35 9.73 -10.24
CA GLY A 24 3.05 9.97 -11.64
C GLY A 24 4.12 9.37 -12.56
N GLY A 25 3.71 8.49 -13.48
CA GLY A 25 4.63 7.74 -14.34
C GLY A 25 4.27 7.74 -15.84
N GLY A 26 3.12 8.30 -16.22
CA GLY A 26 2.61 8.20 -17.59
C GLY A 26 2.30 6.73 -17.95
N VAL A 27 2.67 6.30 -19.16
CA VAL A 27 2.53 4.89 -19.59
C VAL A 27 3.27 3.90 -18.70
N ARG A 28 4.31 4.35 -17.98
CA ARG A 28 5.06 3.51 -17.04
C ARG A 28 4.27 3.23 -15.76
N GLY A 29 3.14 3.91 -15.52
CA GLY A 29 2.24 3.59 -14.41
C GLY A 29 1.72 2.15 -14.43
N TYR A 30 1.70 1.49 -15.59
CA TYR A 30 1.29 0.10 -15.69
C TYR A 30 2.21 -0.87 -14.92
N SER A 31 3.52 -0.65 -14.90
CA SER A 31 4.43 -1.50 -14.11
C SER A 31 4.18 -1.37 -12.62
N MET A 32 3.86 -0.16 -12.14
CA MET A 32 3.47 0.10 -10.75
C MET A 32 2.18 -0.64 -10.38
N LEU A 33 1.19 -0.71 -11.26
CA LEU A 33 -0.04 -1.49 -11.02
C LEU A 33 0.23 -3.00 -10.95
N ILE A 34 1.13 -3.53 -11.80
CA ILE A 34 1.55 -4.94 -11.72
C ILE A 34 2.25 -5.23 -10.39
N ILE A 35 3.14 -4.33 -9.96
CA ILE A 35 3.84 -4.46 -8.66
C ILE A 35 2.82 -4.43 -7.52
N LEU A 36 1.85 -3.52 -7.57
CA LEU A 36 0.80 -3.43 -6.55
C LEU A 36 -0.06 -4.71 -6.53
N GLN A 37 -0.42 -5.27 -7.69
CA GLN A 37 -1.17 -6.52 -7.77
C GLN A 37 -0.39 -7.68 -7.14
N GLU A 38 0.90 -7.82 -7.44
CA GLU A 38 1.77 -8.83 -6.84
C GLU A 38 1.94 -8.62 -5.33
N LEU A 39 2.05 -7.37 -4.88
CA LEU A 39 2.11 -7.02 -3.46
C LEU A 39 0.86 -7.48 -2.71
N MET A 40 -0.34 -7.19 -3.26
CA MET A 40 -1.60 -7.61 -2.65
C MET A 40 -1.73 -9.13 -2.59
N TYR A 41 -1.29 -9.82 -3.65
CA TYR A 41 -1.24 -11.28 -3.67
C TYR A 41 -0.34 -11.83 -2.55
N ARG A 42 0.90 -11.34 -2.45
CA ARG A 42 1.86 -11.79 -1.42
C ARG A 42 1.39 -11.48 -0.02
N ALA A 43 0.78 -10.31 0.21
CA ALA A 43 0.22 -9.95 1.50
C ALA A 43 -0.84 -10.94 1.96
N TYR A 44 -1.69 -11.43 1.03
CA TYR A 44 -2.66 -12.48 1.34
C TYR A 44 -1.95 -13.80 1.68
N VAL A 45 -1.00 -14.25 0.85
CA VAL A 45 -0.29 -15.52 1.10
C VAL A 45 0.42 -15.50 2.45
N GLU A 46 1.05 -14.40 2.82
CA GLU A 46 1.72 -14.23 4.11
C GLU A 46 0.73 -14.29 5.29
N THR A 47 -0.48 -13.72 5.11
CA THR A 47 -1.50 -13.65 6.18
C THR A 47 -2.27 -14.96 6.34
N GLU A 48 -2.63 -15.60 5.23
CA GLU A 48 -3.52 -16.76 5.19
C GLU A 48 -2.78 -18.10 5.00
N GLY A 49 -1.48 -18.07 4.68
CA GLY A 49 -0.64 -19.25 4.51
C GLY A 49 -0.94 -20.09 3.26
N LYS A 50 -1.72 -19.55 2.30
CA LYS A 50 -2.13 -20.26 1.07
C LYS A 50 -2.33 -19.29 -0.11
N PRO A 51 -2.26 -19.77 -1.36
CA PRO A 51 -2.61 -18.98 -2.54
C PRO A 51 -4.07 -18.49 -2.50
N PRO A 52 -4.35 -17.21 -2.79
CA PRO A 52 -5.72 -16.69 -2.92
C PRO A 52 -6.38 -17.16 -4.22
N LYS A 53 -7.71 -17.30 -4.17
CA LYS A 53 -8.57 -17.18 -5.36
C LYS A 53 -8.67 -15.72 -5.78
N ARG A 54 -9.10 -15.46 -7.01
CA ARG A 54 -9.16 -14.10 -7.58
C ARG A 54 -10.00 -13.14 -6.72
N GLU A 55 -11.07 -13.63 -6.11
CA GLU A 55 -12.00 -12.85 -5.30
C GLU A 55 -11.50 -12.63 -3.86
N GLU A 56 -10.49 -13.39 -3.43
CA GLU A 56 -9.92 -13.33 -2.09
C GLU A 56 -8.75 -12.34 -1.99
N ILE A 57 -8.19 -11.90 -3.12
CA ILE A 57 -7.12 -10.91 -3.13
C ILE A 57 -7.68 -9.60 -2.57
N PRO A 58 -7.14 -9.09 -1.44
CA PRO A 58 -7.65 -7.88 -0.83
C PRO A 58 -7.39 -6.70 -1.75
N LYS A 59 -8.38 -5.81 -1.83
CA LYS A 59 -8.21 -4.54 -2.54
C LYS A 59 -7.21 -3.68 -1.78
N PRO A 60 -6.42 -2.84 -2.46
CA PRO A 60 -5.53 -1.90 -1.78
C PRO A 60 -6.23 -1.08 -0.69
N CYS A 61 -7.47 -0.64 -0.92
CA CYS A 61 -8.24 0.14 0.07
C CYS A 61 -8.71 -0.65 1.30
N GLU A 62 -8.65 -1.98 1.28
CA GLU A 62 -8.94 -2.83 2.44
C GLU A 62 -7.67 -3.06 3.28
N TYR A 63 -6.49 -2.77 2.71
CA TYR A 63 -5.19 -2.99 3.35
C TYR A 63 -4.49 -1.70 3.77
N PHE A 64 -4.63 -0.62 3.00
CA PHE A 64 -4.00 0.67 3.28
C PHE A 64 -5.00 1.67 3.84
N ASP A 65 -4.63 2.34 4.94
CA ASP A 65 -5.46 3.34 5.62
C ASP A 65 -5.52 4.65 4.82
N LEU A 66 -4.50 4.90 4.01
CA LEU A 66 -4.43 6.03 3.10
C LEU A 66 -3.79 5.60 1.79
N ILE A 67 -4.44 5.93 0.68
CA ILE A 67 -3.90 5.80 -0.66
C ILE A 67 -3.82 7.20 -1.27
N ALA A 68 -2.63 7.61 -1.65
CA ALA A 68 -2.37 8.88 -2.32
C ALA A 68 -1.68 8.63 -3.66
N GLY A 69 -1.93 9.49 -4.64
CA GLY A 69 -1.22 9.41 -5.91
C GLY A 69 -1.16 10.74 -6.65
N THR A 70 -0.23 10.85 -7.59
CA THR A 70 -0.07 12.03 -8.45
C THR A 70 -0.12 11.63 -9.93
N GLY A 71 -0.68 12.49 -10.79
CA GLY A 71 -0.80 12.19 -12.22
C GLY A 71 -1.48 10.84 -12.48
N THR A 72 -0.83 9.96 -13.25
CA THR A 72 -1.33 8.60 -13.53
C THR A 72 -1.38 7.68 -12.31
N GLY A 73 -0.68 8.00 -11.23
CA GLY A 73 -0.75 7.22 -10.00
C GLY A 73 -1.99 7.54 -9.16
N GLY A 74 -2.65 8.67 -9.40
CA GLY A 74 -3.87 9.08 -8.70
C GLY A 74 -5.17 8.91 -9.49
N SER A 75 -5.08 8.62 -10.80
CA SER A 75 -6.22 8.46 -11.72
C SER A 75 -6.82 7.06 -11.70
#